data_AF-A0A257LWD7-F1
#
_entry.id   AF-A0A257LWD7-F1
#
_cell.length_a   1.000
_cell.length_b   1.000
_cell.length_c   1.000
_cell.angle_alpha   90.00
_cell.angle_beta   90.00
_cell.angle_gamma   90.00
#
_symmetry.space_group_name_H-M   'P 1'
#
loop_
_entity.id
_entity.type
_entity.pdbx_description
1 polymer ?
#
loop_
_entity_poly.entity_id
_entity_poly.type
_entity_poly.pdbx_seq_one_letter_code
_entity_poly.pdbx_strand_id
1 'polypeptide(L)'
;MTHSEGTLQLSSFNSISGGTATSNLGAPINATNGTIAIGSSGNTATVIYNGPGETTDRVIRMNGTTGGVTLNQSGTSAGLATTRGVSGQLKFTADLSIPGTAGVDNRKTLTLTSTANANIGFMPGSGEIAGSISDSIAGISAAQRVTSVTKAGPNTWILSGTNTYTGTTRVQAGTLAITRPEALGAGPLDITTGAKVSLDFIGTRQVSALTFDLGSANPNGTYGSSASPATNKDDTRFSGLGTVTVGPLSSSPTVALVRSSGSNPSSGGASISFTATVTGNQPSGNVFFYDGVTLLGAGTLNGSYQATFTTTLLAGGSHTIAAIYPGDTNNGAGHSNSLAQTVNDSRTATTTTLARTAGASPSAFGASLAFTATVTGATPTGNVAFYDDSTLLGTIALNGSAQATLTTSGLTVGYRPITASYLGNAANAPSTTATSFFQTVSPPAGNGKLKVFILAGQSNMQGKGRVELGRDPNNYNNTNFVGGLGTLRNMLNKNPKRYGYLADSSSIANTANTTVPGWRTLPNVWVSYFTSGANASATQARKGYLDADFGNNASQGQIGPEYSFGLVAGSQLSDPVLIIKTAWGGNSLAWNFRPPSSGTT
;
A
#
# COMPACT_ATOMS: atom_id res chain seq x y z
N MET A 1 24.46 3.28 29.91
CA MET A 1 23.68 2.29 30.70
C MET A 1 23.87 0.91 30.09
N THR A 2 23.93 -0.15 30.90
CA THR A 2 24.09 -1.54 30.45
C THR A 2 22.89 -2.37 30.91
N HIS A 3 22.22 -3.05 29.98
CA HIS A 3 21.10 -3.96 30.25
C HIS A 3 21.43 -5.33 29.66
N SER A 4 21.90 -6.25 30.51
CA SER A 4 22.52 -7.51 30.06
C SER A 4 21.52 -8.63 29.77
N GLU A 5 20.39 -8.67 30.49
CA GLU A 5 19.34 -9.71 30.41
C GLU A 5 17.95 -9.12 30.73
N GLY A 6 16.88 -9.71 30.18
CA GLY A 6 15.50 -9.34 30.47
C GLY A 6 14.95 -8.16 29.64
N THR A 7 13.97 -7.44 30.19
CA THR A 7 13.18 -6.42 29.47
C THR A 7 13.36 -5.03 30.07
N LEU A 8 13.78 -4.07 29.25
CA LEU A 8 13.77 -2.64 29.56
C LEU A 8 12.54 -2.00 28.94
N GLN A 9 11.65 -1.41 29.74
CA GLN A 9 10.48 -0.68 29.24
C GLN A 9 10.65 0.83 29.41
N LEU A 10 10.28 1.60 28.39
CA LEU A 10 10.36 3.06 28.41
C LEU A 10 9.31 3.71 27.51
N SER A 11 8.87 4.92 27.87
CA SER A 11 7.94 5.75 27.08
C SER A 11 8.63 6.87 26.31
N SER A 12 9.92 7.11 26.56
CA SER A 12 10.77 8.00 25.76
C SER A 12 12.25 7.72 25.99
N PHE A 13 13.03 7.68 24.90
CA PHE A 13 14.49 7.69 24.87
C PHE A 13 15.04 9.09 25.21
N ASN A 14 14.26 10.15 25.06
CA ASN A 14 14.70 11.56 25.16
C ASN A 14 14.02 12.37 26.29
N SER A 15 13.34 11.75 27.27
CA SER A 15 12.52 12.49 28.24
C SER A 15 13.32 13.51 29.08
N ILE A 16 12.87 14.77 29.05
CA ILE A 16 13.35 15.89 29.87
C ILE A 16 12.13 16.55 30.56
N SER A 17 12.20 16.78 31.87
CA SER A 17 11.21 17.57 32.62
C SER A 17 11.93 18.58 33.54
N GLY A 18 11.46 19.84 33.52
CA GLY A 18 12.10 20.94 34.24
C GLY A 18 13.54 21.25 33.81
N GLY A 19 13.92 20.94 32.56
CA GLY A 19 15.29 21.07 32.06
C GLY A 19 16.25 19.96 32.49
N THR A 20 15.75 18.93 33.19
CA THR A 20 16.53 17.77 33.64
C THR A 20 15.99 16.48 33.06
N ALA A 21 16.84 15.48 32.92
CA ALA A 21 16.45 14.17 32.40
C ALA A 21 15.44 13.44 33.29
N THR A 22 14.38 12.86 32.72
CA THR A 22 13.32 12.18 33.49
C THR A 22 12.94 10.79 33.03
N SER A 23 13.61 10.22 32.02
CA SER A 23 13.43 8.80 31.72
C SER A 23 14.25 7.93 32.68
N ASN A 24 13.88 6.65 32.79
CA ASN A 24 14.69 5.62 33.44
C ASN A 24 16.14 5.55 32.88
N LEU A 25 16.41 6.20 31.73
CA LEU A 25 17.69 6.19 31.03
C LEU A 25 18.54 7.47 31.23
N GLY A 26 17.98 8.54 31.78
CA GLY A 26 18.63 9.85 31.80
C GLY A 26 18.76 10.50 30.41
N ALA A 27 19.13 11.79 30.34
CA ALA A 27 19.30 12.54 29.09
C ALA A 27 20.76 12.41 28.65
N PRO A 28 21.01 12.25 27.34
CA PRO A 28 22.37 12.20 26.85
C PRO A 28 23.00 13.60 26.94
N ILE A 29 24.17 13.70 27.56
CA ILE A 29 24.97 14.95 27.61
C ILE A 29 26.19 14.90 26.67
N ASN A 30 26.53 13.70 26.18
CA ASN A 30 27.56 13.44 25.16
C ASN A 30 27.30 12.06 24.53
N ALA A 31 28.04 11.70 23.46
CA ALA A 31 27.88 10.44 22.74
C ALA A 31 28.09 9.19 23.62
N THR A 32 29.06 9.22 24.53
CA THR A 32 29.34 8.12 25.49
C THR A 32 28.14 7.88 26.41
N ASN A 33 27.49 8.95 26.88
CA ASN A 33 26.31 8.92 27.73
C ASN A 33 25.00 8.69 26.94
N GLY A 34 25.04 8.90 25.63
CA GLY A 34 23.96 8.56 24.69
C GLY A 34 23.91 7.08 24.30
N THR A 35 24.92 6.30 24.66
CA THR A 35 24.97 4.86 24.35
C THR A 35 24.14 4.02 25.33
N ILE A 36 23.27 3.18 24.78
CA ILE A 36 22.51 2.17 25.52
C ILE A 36 23.07 0.80 25.13
N ALA A 37 23.84 0.19 26.03
CA ALA A 37 24.37 -1.15 25.84
C ALA A 37 23.32 -2.18 26.24
N ILE A 38 22.95 -3.07 25.31
CA ILE A 38 21.87 -4.03 25.47
C ILE A 38 22.39 -5.43 25.08
N GLY A 39 22.05 -6.42 25.88
CA GLY A 39 22.45 -7.82 25.70
C GLY A 39 23.74 -8.20 26.42
N SER A 40 24.07 -9.48 26.33
CA SER A 40 25.30 -10.09 26.85
C SER A 40 25.64 -11.33 26.01
N SER A 41 26.86 -11.87 26.13
CA SER A 41 27.28 -13.04 25.34
C SER A 41 26.33 -14.21 25.58
N GLY A 42 25.78 -14.76 24.49
CA GLY A 42 24.82 -15.87 24.52
C GLY A 42 23.35 -15.46 24.75
N ASN A 43 23.08 -14.22 25.17
CA ASN A 43 21.74 -13.79 25.57
C ASN A 43 21.20 -12.65 24.69
N THR A 44 19.88 -12.63 24.52
CA THR A 44 19.17 -11.52 23.87
C THR A 44 18.38 -10.73 24.90
N ALA A 45 18.58 -9.42 24.96
CA ALA A 45 17.81 -8.53 25.82
C ALA A 45 16.80 -7.70 25.00
N THR A 46 15.67 -7.34 25.61
CA THR A 46 14.57 -6.65 24.93
C THR A 46 14.40 -5.23 25.44
N VAL A 47 14.22 -4.29 24.52
CA VAL A 47 13.77 -2.93 24.80
C VAL A 47 12.36 -2.75 24.26
N ILE A 48 11.42 -2.48 25.14
CA ILE A 48 10.04 -2.17 24.80
C ILE A 48 9.85 -0.66 24.88
N TYR A 49 9.62 -0.05 23.73
CA TYR A 49 9.20 1.32 23.64
C TYR A 49 7.68 1.38 23.66
N ASN A 50 7.12 2.09 24.64
CA ASN A 50 5.69 2.30 24.84
C ASN A 50 5.25 3.74 24.55
N GLY A 51 6.16 4.56 24.00
CA GLY A 51 5.91 5.97 23.77
C GLY A 51 5.17 6.30 22.48
N PRO A 52 4.94 7.60 22.25
CA PRO A 52 4.09 8.08 21.16
C PRO A 52 4.68 8.10 19.77
N GLY A 53 5.92 7.65 19.62
CA GLY A 53 6.77 7.97 18.50
C GLY A 53 7.73 9.09 18.91
N GLU A 54 8.99 8.92 18.57
CA GLU A 54 10.06 9.88 18.81
C GLU A 54 11.21 9.62 17.86
N THR A 55 12.00 10.65 17.59
CA THR A 55 13.31 10.49 16.93
C THR A 55 14.39 10.62 17.99
N THR A 56 15.30 9.65 18.06
CA THR A 56 16.38 9.61 19.04
C THR A 56 17.73 9.39 18.34
N ASP A 57 18.74 10.08 18.84
CA ASP A 57 20.15 9.99 18.43
C ASP A 57 20.94 9.03 19.34
N ARG A 58 20.25 8.25 20.17
CA ARG A 58 20.89 7.31 21.08
C ARG A 58 21.49 6.14 20.32
N VAL A 59 22.75 5.84 20.64
CA VAL A 59 23.47 4.71 20.08
C VAL A 59 22.99 3.44 20.77
N ILE A 60 22.36 2.55 20.01
CA ILE A 60 22.06 1.18 20.46
C ILE A 60 23.33 0.35 20.30
N ARG A 61 23.90 -0.12 21.42
CA ARG A 61 25.09 -0.97 21.45
C ARG A 61 24.71 -2.42 21.75
N MET A 62 24.93 -3.33 20.81
CA MET A 62 24.65 -4.75 20.96
C MET A 62 25.79 -5.46 21.70
N ASN A 63 25.72 -5.48 23.03
CA ASN A 63 26.83 -5.92 23.88
C ASN A 63 27.07 -7.45 23.86
N GLY A 64 28.18 -7.90 24.44
CA GLY A 64 28.64 -9.31 24.41
C GLY A 64 29.39 -9.65 23.12
N THR A 65 29.73 -10.91 22.92
CA THR A 65 30.32 -11.44 21.67
C THR A 65 29.23 -12.07 20.80
N THR A 66 28.43 -13.00 21.35
CA THR A 66 27.22 -13.55 20.71
C THR A 66 25.93 -12.97 21.31
N GLY A 67 24.75 -13.41 20.87
CA GLY A 67 23.45 -12.99 21.43
C GLY A 67 22.73 -11.96 20.56
N GLY A 68 22.00 -11.02 21.17
CA GLY A 68 21.20 -10.08 20.38
C GLY A 68 20.50 -8.96 21.14
N VAL A 69 19.77 -8.15 20.38
CA VAL A 69 18.92 -7.08 20.89
C VAL A 69 17.56 -7.16 20.22
N THR A 70 16.50 -7.14 21.01
CA THR A 70 15.14 -6.98 20.50
C THR A 70 14.66 -5.55 20.73
N LEU A 71 14.40 -4.81 19.65
CA LEU A 71 13.72 -3.52 19.70
C LEU A 71 12.24 -3.75 19.42
N ASN A 72 11.42 -3.55 20.45
CA ASN A 72 9.99 -3.77 20.41
C ASN A 72 9.26 -2.44 20.48
N GLN A 73 8.74 -1.97 19.35
CA GLN A 73 7.90 -0.78 19.30
C GLN A 73 6.44 -1.17 19.60
N SER A 74 6.06 -1.07 20.87
CA SER A 74 4.70 -1.32 21.39
C SER A 74 3.93 -0.05 21.81
N GLY A 75 4.46 1.12 21.53
CA GLY A 75 3.96 2.42 21.96
C GLY A 75 2.75 2.94 21.20
N THR A 76 2.13 3.97 21.79
CA THR A 76 0.85 4.58 21.37
C THR A 76 1.01 6.10 21.26
N SER A 77 0.51 6.72 20.19
CA SER A 77 0.52 8.18 19.98
C SER A 77 0.08 8.99 21.21
N ALA A 78 0.82 10.03 21.58
CA ALA A 78 0.56 10.90 22.73
C ALA A 78 -0.26 12.10 22.25
N GLY A 79 -1.24 12.49 23.05
CA GLY A 79 -1.88 13.80 22.94
C GLY A 79 -2.91 13.97 21.82
N LEU A 80 -3.17 12.97 20.96
CA LEU A 80 -4.38 12.97 20.13
C LEU A 80 -5.45 12.10 20.80
N ALA A 81 -6.54 12.74 21.21
CA ALA A 81 -7.79 12.05 21.50
C ALA A 81 -8.14 11.13 20.31
N THR A 82 -8.16 9.82 20.58
CA THR A 82 -9.03 8.80 19.95
C THR A 82 -9.19 8.81 18.42
N THR A 83 -8.26 9.40 17.67
CA THR A 83 -8.24 9.29 16.22
C THR A 83 -7.66 7.93 15.89
N ARG A 84 -8.55 7.01 15.52
CA ARG A 84 -8.23 5.61 15.18
C ARG A 84 -6.95 5.51 14.33
N GLY A 85 -5.94 4.83 14.86
CA GLY A 85 -5.13 3.94 14.02
C GLY A 85 -3.73 4.38 13.55
N VAL A 86 -2.99 5.25 14.24
CA VAL A 86 -1.53 5.32 14.03
C VAL A 86 -0.82 5.72 15.32
N SER A 87 0.00 4.81 15.84
CA SER A 87 1.08 5.17 16.77
C SER A 87 2.21 5.82 15.98
N GLY A 88 2.87 6.83 16.56
CA GLY A 88 3.94 7.57 15.88
C GLY A 88 5.19 6.72 15.69
N GLN A 89 6.05 7.18 14.79
CA GLN A 89 7.28 6.47 14.42
C GLN A 89 8.33 6.57 15.53
N LEU A 90 8.91 5.44 15.94
CA LEU A 90 10.17 5.43 16.69
C LEU A 90 11.34 5.38 15.72
N LYS A 91 12.18 6.42 15.68
CA LYS A 91 13.29 6.54 14.73
C LYS A 91 14.63 6.65 15.45
N PHE A 92 15.56 5.75 15.15
CA PHE A 92 16.95 5.81 15.59
C PHE A 92 17.82 6.39 14.48
N THR A 93 18.45 7.55 14.72
CA THR A 93 19.28 8.24 13.71
C THR A 93 20.77 7.90 13.83
N ALA A 94 21.23 7.45 14.99
CA ALA A 94 22.61 7.05 15.19
C ALA A 94 22.88 5.64 14.69
N ASP A 95 24.11 5.42 14.22
CA ASP A 95 24.61 4.10 13.84
C ASP A 95 24.54 3.12 15.02
N LEU A 96 24.19 1.86 14.73
CA LEU A 96 24.24 0.80 15.73
C LEU A 96 25.70 0.44 16.04
N SER A 97 26.03 0.36 17.33
CA SER A 97 27.34 -0.07 17.80
C SER A 97 27.36 -1.59 17.99
N ILE A 98 28.07 -2.31 17.15
CA ILE A 98 28.17 -3.78 17.21
C ILE A 98 29.62 -4.16 17.58
N PRO A 99 29.97 -4.21 18.87
CA PRO A 99 31.31 -4.62 19.29
C PRO A 99 31.56 -6.11 19.05
N GLY A 100 32.84 -6.47 19.00
CA GLY A 100 33.28 -7.86 19.01
C GLY A 100 34.72 -8.01 19.48
N THR A 101 35.14 -9.26 19.64
CA THR A 101 36.46 -9.66 20.12
C THR A 101 37.11 -10.58 19.10
N ALA A 102 38.38 -10.34 18.76
CA ALA A 102 39.10 -11.17 17.82
C ALA A 102 39.30 -12.60 18.36
N GLY A 103 39.22 -13.61 17.49
CA GLY A 103 39.46 -15.01 17.83
C GLY A 103 38.27 -15.73 18.47
N VAL A 104 37.10 -15.08 18.59
CA VAL A 104 35.88 -15.69 19.12
C VAL A 104 34.70 -15.49 18.17
N ASP A 105 33.60 -16.21 18.43
CA ASP A 105 32.34 -16.04 17.70
C ASP A 105 31.69 -14.70 18.10
N ASN A 106 31.46 -13.82 17.10
CA ASN A 106 30.77 -12.54 17.25
C ASN A 106 29.43 -12.47 16.50
N ARG A 107 28.75 -13.61 16.30
CA ARG A 107 27.45 -13.63 15.65
C ARG A 107 26.35 -13.03 16.53
N LYS A 108 25.62 -12.04 16.01
CA LYS A 108 24.57 -11.32 16.72
C LYS A 108 23.30 -11.18 15.89
N THR A 109 22.17 -11.00 16.57
CA THR A 109 20.88 -10.75 15.93
C THR A 109 20.23 -9.48 16.48
N LEU A 110 19.86 -8.56 15.57
CA LEU A 110 18.95 -7.47 15.86
C LEU A 110 17.53 -7.90 15.49
N THR A 111 16.64 -7.97 16.47
CA THR A 111 15.23 -8.28 16.24
C THR A 111 14.41 -7.00 16.33
N LEU A 112 13.81 -6.60 15.20
CA LEU A 112 12.88 -5.49 15.09
C LEU A 112 11.46 -6.05 15.16
N THR A 113 10.70 -5.66 16.17
CA THR A 113 9.37 -6.22 16.38
C THR A 113 8.38 -5.19 16.90
N SER A 114 7.15 -5.65 17.03
CA SER A 114 6.14 -5.05 17.87
C SER A 114 5.27 -6.13 18.49
N THR A 115 4.86 -5.90 19.73
CA THR A 115 3.74 -6.63 20.31
C THR A 115 2.47 -5.81 20.12
N ALA A 116 1.44 -6.42 19.54
CA ALA A 116 0.11 -5.88 19.72
C ALA A 116 -0.17 -5.87 21.22
N ASN A 117 -0.42 -4.71 21.81
CA ASN A 117 -0.89 -4.66 23.18
C ASN A 117 -2.31 -5.22 23.17
N ALA A 118 -2.44 -6.49 23.55
CA ALA A 118 -3.68 -7.26 23.52
C ALA A 118 -4.82 -6.57 24.30
N ASN A 119 -4.48 -5.68 25.24
CA ASN A 119 -5.45 -4.96 26.07
C ASN A 119 -6.06 -3.71 25.40
N ILE A 120 -5.55 -3.24 24.25
CA ILE A 120 -5.99 -1.95 23.68
C ILE A 120 -6.37 -1.97 22.19
N GLY A 121 -6.19 -3.08 21.46
CA GLY A 121 -6.64 -3.18 20.06
C GLY A 121 -6.00 -2.16 19.10
N PHE A 122 -4.84 -1.59 19.49
CA PHE A 122 -4.07 -0.66 18.66
C PHE A 122 -3.08 -1.41 17.77
N MET A 123 -2.93 -0.95 16.53
CA MET A 123 -1.79 -1.34 15.72
C MET A 123 -0.53 -0.66 16.29
N PRO A 124 0.52 -1.42 16.62
CA PRO A 124 1.78 -0.83 17.05
C PRO A 124 2.36 0.11 15.98
N GLY A 125 3.02 1.18 16.42
CA GLY A 125 3.60 2.20 15.54
C GLY A 125 4.69 1.64 14.64
N SER A 126 5.13 2.43 13.67
CA SER A 126 6.30 2.07 12.87
C SER A 126 7.60 2.30 13.66
N GLY A 127 8.61 1.49 13.39
CA GLY A 127 9.98 1.78 13.80
C GLY A 127 10.85 2.13 12.58
N GLU A 128 11.92 2.88 12.76
CA GLU A 128 12.91 3.19 11.73
C GLU A 128 14.33 3.11 12.31
N ILE A 129 15.21 2.39 11.60
CA ILE A 129 16.65 2.44 11.80
C ILE A 129 17.24 3.25 10.65
N ALA A 130 17.51 4.53 10.92
CA ALA A 130 18.11 5.47 9.97
C ALA A 130 19.64 5.53 10.07
N GLY A 131 20.20 5.16 11.22
CA GLY A 131 21.61 4.86 11.33
C GLY A 131 22.00 3.58 10.59
N SER A 132 23.29 3.43 10.32
CA SER A 132 23.84 2.22 9.72
C SER A 132 23.87 1.05 10.72
N ILE A 133 23.71 -0.15 10.17
CA ILE A 133 23.95 -1.43 10.83
C ILE A 133 25.16 -2.03 10.12
N SER A 134 26.30 -2.05 10.81
CA SER A 134 27.58 -2.55 10.30
C SER A 134 28.18 -3.55 11.27
N ASP A 135 28.47 -4.75 10.79
CA ASP A 135 29.23 -5.76 11.52
C ASP A 135 30.74 -5.69 11.22
N SER A 136 31.19 -4.66 10.49
CA SER A 136 32.59 -4.48 10.15
C SER A 136 33.37 -3.98 11.36
N ILE A 137 34.09 -4.89 12.01
CA ILE A 137 34.93 -4.62 13.17
C ILE A 137 36.40 -4.73 12.75
N ALA A 138 37.18 -3.67 12.96
CA ALA A 138 38.59 -3.64 12.64
C ALA A 138 39.34 -4.81 13.32
N GLY A 139 40.15 -5.54 12.54
CA GLY A 139 40.94 -6.67 13.03
C GLY A 139 40.18 -7.99 13.24
N ILE A 140 38.88 -8.06 12.96
CA ILE A 140 38.09 -9.31 13.05
C ILE A 140 37.70 -9.80 11.66
N SER A 141 37.91 -11.07 11.33
CA SER A 141 37.56 -11.61 10.01
C SER A 141 36.04 -11.71 9.78
N ALA A 142 35.60 -11.71 8.52
CA ALA A 142 34.19 -11.91 8.15
C ALA A 142 33.63 -13.27 8.61
N ALA A 143 34.48 -14.29 8.81
CA ALA A 143 34.07 -15.60 9.31
C ALA A 143 33.69 -15.58 10.80
N GLN A 144 34.21 -14.61 11.57
CA GLN A 144 34.02 -14.49 13.01
C GLN A 144 32.92 -13.50 13.38
N ARG A 145 32.37 -12.74 12.42
CA ARG A 145 31.39 -11.68 12.67
C ARG A 145 30.24 -11.80 11.67
N VAL A 146 29.02 -11.91 12.19
CA VAL A 146 27.80 -11.89 11.37
C VAL A 146 26.73 -11.18 12.17
N THR A 147 26.20 -10.08 11.64
CA THR A 147 24.98 -9.49 12.21
C THR A 147 23.79 -9.82 11.33
N SER A 148 22.82 -10.52 11.91
CA SER A 148 21.53 -10.81 11.27
C SER A 148 20.48 -9.80 11.74
N VAL A 149 19.53 -9.48 10.86
CA VAL A 149 18.39 -8.61 11.19
C VAL A 149 17.11 -9.43 11.04
N THR A 150 16.32 -9.53 12.10
CA THR A 150 15.03 -10.21 12.07
C THR A 150 13.91 -9.20 12.22
N LYS A 151 13.02 -9.11 11.25
CA LYS A 151 11.75 -8.41 11.36
C LYS A 151 10.65 -9.39 11.77
N ALA A 152 10.10 -9.19 12.95
CA ALA A 152 8.97 -9.93 13.50
C ALA A 152 7.81 -8.99 13.87
N GLY A 153 6.69 -9.55 14.31
CA GLY A 153 5.50 -8.78 14.72
C GLY A 153 4.75 -8.11 13.56
N PRO A 154 3.53 -7.61 13.80
CA PRO A 154 2.61 -7.19 12.74
C PRO A 154 2.89 -5.80 12.15
N ASN A 155 3.72 -4.97 12.78
CA ASN A 155 3.94 -3.58 12.31
C ASN A 155 4.89 -3.50 11.09
N THR A 156 5.10 -2.26 10.65
CA THR A 156 6.17 -1.91 9.73
C THR A 156 7.41 -1.46 10.51
N TRP A 157 8.58 -2.01 10.15
CA TRP A 157 9.86 -1.39 10.48
C TRP A 157 10.54 -0.93 9.20
N ILE A 158 11.20 0.22 9.26
CA ILE A 158 11.86 0.85 8.14
C ILE A 158 13.37 0.76 8.35
N LEU A 159 14.10 0.30 7.33
CA LEU A 159 15.54 0.50 7.23
C LEU A 159 15.77 1.62 6.22
N SER A 160 16.47 2.66 6.65
CA SER A 160 16.78 3.83 5.80
C SER A 160 18.24 4.26 5.89
N GLY A 161 19.04 3.70 6.81
CA GLY A 161 20.49 3.88 6.85
C GLY A 161 21.22 3.05 5.79
N THR A 162 22.50 3.34 5.57
CA THR A 162 23.37 2.55 4.68
C THR A 162 23.92 1.36 5.45
N ASN A 163 23.51 0.14 5.09
CA ASN A 163 23.77 -1.06 5.87
C ASN A 163 24.78 -1.98 5.20
N THR A 164 25.78 -2.42 5.97
CA THR A 164 26.88 -3.29 5.50
C THR A 164 26.89 -4.65 6.20
N TYR A 165 25.94 -4.93 7.09
CA TYR A 165 25.82 -6.23 7.72
C TYR A 165 25.66 -7.37 6.70
N THR A 166 26.25 -8.51 7.05
CA THR A 166 26.40 -9.67 6.14
C THR A 166 25.52 -10.85 6.52
N GLY A 167 24.90 -10.82 7.71
CA GLY A 167 23.98 -11.85 8.16
C GLY A 167 22.64 -11.81 7.46
N THR A 168 21.85 -12.84 7.72
CA THR A 168 20.53 -12.98 7.09
C THR A 168 19.59 -11.88 7.54
N THR A 169 18.93 -11.23 6.59
CA THR A 169 17.72 -10.45 6.84
C THR A 169 16.54 -11.41 6.82
N ARG A 170 15.88 -11.60 7.96
CA ARG A 170 14.75 -12.52 8.12
C ARG A 170 13.47 -11.75 8.34
N VAL A 171 12.49 -11.87 7.46
CA VAL A 171 11.21 -11.16 7.56
C VAL A 171 10.11 -12.17 7.84
N GLN A 172 9.72 -12.27 9.12
CA GLN A 172 8.84 -13.32 9.63
C GLN A 172 7.38 -12.89 9.75
N ALA A 173 7.12 -11.60 9.94
CA ALA A 173 5.78 -11.03 10.02
C ALA A 173 5.77 -9.52 9.76
N GLY A 174 4.61 -8.99 9.40
CA GLY A 174 4.42 -7.56 9.13
C GLY A 174 5.21 -7.13 7.89
N THR A 175 5.66 -5.87 7.87
CA THR A 175 6.40 -5.31 6.73
C THR A 175 7.79 -4.84 7.15
N LEU A 176 8.83 -5.24 6.41
CA LEU A 176 10.13 -4.56 6.44
C LEU A 176 10.19 -3.60 5.23
N ALA A 177 10.16 -2.30 5.48
CA ALA A 177 10.26 -1.29 4.43
C ALA A 177 11.72 -0.87 4.24
N ILE A 178 12.16 -0.84 2.99
CA ILE A 178 13.51 -0.50 2.56
C ILE A 178 13.38 0.75 1.69
N THR A 179 14.01 1.86 2.09
CA THR A 179 13.82 3.16 1.41
C THR A 179 14.90 3.50 0.39
N ARG A 180 15.95 2.67 0.30
CA ARG A 180 17.03 2.74 -0.68
C ARG A 180 17.72 1.38 -0.81
N PRO A 181 18.39 1.05 -1.93
CA PRO A 181 19.03 -0.26 -2.12
C PRO A 181 19.96 -0.65 -0.97
N GLU A 182 20.80 0.27 -0.51
CA GLU A 182 21.82 0.04 0.52
C GLU A 182 21.22 -0.10 1.93
N ALA A 183 19.93 0.17 2.11
CA ALA A 183 19.26 -0.02 3.40
C ALA A 183 18.93 -1.47 3.70
N LEU A 184 18.96 -2.36 2.71
CA LEU A 184 18.96 -3.80 2.96
C LEU A 184 20.42 -4.31 2.96
N GLY A 185 20.75 -5.22 3.88
CA GLY A 185 22.08 -5.84 3.94
C GLY A 185 22.39 -6.72 2.72
N ALA A 186 23.66 -7.06 2.52
CA ALA A 186 24.09 -7.88 1.38
C ALA A 186 23.99 -9.39 1.66
N GLY A 187 23.70 -9.75 2.90
CA GLY A 187 23.49 -11.13 3.34
C GLY A 187 22.26 -11.79 2.70
N PRO A 188 21.96 -13.04 3.06
CA PRO A 188 20.76 -13.72 2.59
C PRO A 188 19.49 -12.98 3.01
N LEU A 189 18.46 -12.99 2.17
CA LEU A 189 17.12 -12.53 2.50
C LEU A 189 16.19 -13.73 2.61
N ASP A 190 15.52 -13.90 3.76
CA ASP A 190 14.48 -14.91 3.94
C ASP A 190 13.13 -14.24 4.26
N ILE A 191 12.09 -14.58 3.51
CA ILE A 191 10.75 -14.02 3.70
C ILE A 191 9.76 -15.15 4.01
N THR A 192 9.16 -15.11 5.19
CA THR A 192 8.13 -16.06 5.62
C THR A 192 6.76 -15.66 5.05
N THR A 193 5.93 -16.65 4.75
CA THR A 193 4.57 -16.51 4.26
C THR A 193 3.77 -15.57 5.16
N GLY A 194 3.09 -14.59 4.54
CA GLY A 194 2.32 -13.56 5.24
C GLY A 194 3.13 -12.33 5.68
N ALA A 195 4.45 -12.37 5.57
CA ALA A 195 5.31 -11.20 5.75
C ALA A 195 5.61 -10.52 4.42
N LYS A 196 5.93 -9.22 4.46
CA LYS A 196 6.27 -8.43 3.27
C LYS A 196 7.57 -7.67 3.40
N VAL A 197 8.29 -7.54 2.28
CA VAL A 197 9.38 -6.59 2.10
C VAL A 197 8.89 -5.49 1.16
N SER A 198 8.80 -4.26 1.64
CA SER A 198 8.49 -3.10 0.78
C SER A 198 9.78 -2.51 0.25
N LEU A 199 9.97 -2.57 -1.07
CA LEU A 199 11.10 -2.00 -1.77
C LEU A 199 10.70 -0.60 -2.26
N ASP A 200 10.62 0.34 -1.31
CA ASP A 200 10.17 1.72 -1.50
C ASP A 200 11.31 2.60 -2.03
N PHE A 201 12.00 2.07 -3.03
CA PHE A 201 13.04 2.76 -3.78
C PHE A 201 12.92 2.37 -5.23
N ILE A 202 13.57 3.14 -6.09
CA ILE A 202 13.75 2.77 -7.48
C ILE A 202 15.14 2.15 -7.59
N GLY A 203 15.28 0.99 -8.23
CA GLY A 203 16.56 0.31 -8.42
C GLY A 203 16.59 -1.13 -7.94
N THR A 204 17.79 -1.66 -7.73
CA THR A 204 18.01 -3.05 -7.33
C THR A 204 18.99 -3.17 -6.19
N ARG A 205 18.69 -4.08 -5.25
CA ARG A 205 19.62 -4.53 -4.22
C ARG A 205 20.03 -5.99 -4.45
N GLN A 206 21.33 -6.25 -4.57
CA GLN A 206 21.83 -7.62 -4.56
C GLN A 206 21.84 -8.19 -3.14
N VAL A 207 21.31 -9.40 -2.98
CA VAL A 207 21.44 -10.24 -1.78
C VAL A 207 22.19 -11.52 -2.15
N SER A 208 22.93 -12.09 -1.20
CA SER A 208 23.73 -13.30 -1.47
C SER A 208 22.90 -14.56 -1.68
N ALA A 209 21.67 -14.59 -1.15
CA ALA A 209 20.68 -15.62 -1.42
C ALA A 209 19.27 -15.07 -1.13
N LEU A 210 18.24 -15.59 -1.79
CA LEU A 210 16.84 -15.35 -1.45
C LEU A 210 16.18 -16.68 -1.13
N THR A 211 15.59 -16.82 0.05
CA THR A 211 14.78 -17.98 0.43
C THR A 211 13.38 -17.54 0.80
N PHE A 212 12.43 -18.44 0.62
CA PHE A 212 11.08 -18.27 1.17
C PHE A 212 10.84 -19.37 2.19
N ASP A 213 10.30 -18.99 3.34
CA ASP A 213 9.89 -19.94 4.38
C ASP A 213 11.00 -20.87 4.87
N LEU A 214 12.26 -20.40 4.95
CA LEU A 214 13.44 -21.25 5.23
C LEU A 214 13.64 -22.41 4.24
N GLY A 215 13.01 -22.33 3.08
CA GLY A 215 13.13 -23.32 2.03
C GLY A 215 14.50 -23.30 1.35
N SER A 216 14.57 -24.01 0.22
CA SER A 216 15.74 -23.96 -0.66
C SER A 216 15.95 -22.54 -1.21
N ALA A 217 17.20 -22.21 -1.50
CA ALA A 217 17.54 -20.96 -2.18
C ALA A 217 16.78 -20.86 -3.51
N ASN A 218 16.12 -19.73 -3.71
CA ASN A 218 15.54 -19.40 -5.00
C ASN A 218 16.66 -19.29 -6.04
N PRO A 219 16.38 -19.63 -7.30
CA PRO A 219 17.34 -19.47 -8.39
C PRO A 219 17.89 -18.04 -8.52
N ASN A 220 19.01 -17.89 -9.22
CA ASN A 220 19.51 -16.58 -9.58
C ASN A 220 18.49 -15.82 -10.43
N GLY A 221 18.33 -14.52 -10.21
CA GLY A 221 17.38 -13.68 -10.93
C GLY A 221 16.96 -12.43 -10.17
N THR A 222 16.04 -11.67 -10.78
CA THR A 222 15.50 -10.41 -10.24
C THR A 222 14.08 -10.63 -9.69
N TYR A 223 13.86 -10.24 -8.44
CA TYR A 223 12.63 -10.46 -7.67
C TYR A 223 12.04 -9.12 -7.22
N GLY A 224 10.71 -9.02 -7.18
CA GLY A 224 10.03 -7.80 -6.76
C GLY A 224 8.51 -7.90 -6.87
N SER A 225 7.81 -6.79 -6.64
CA SER A 225 6.35 -6.74 -6.70
C SER A 225 5.84 -6.69 -8.16
N SER A 226 4.52 -6.82 -8.36
CA SER A 226 3.90 -6.62 -9.67
C SER A 226 4.08 -5.19 -10.23
N ALA A 227 4.23 -4.20 -9.36
CA ALA A 227 4.53 -2.80 -9.72
C ALA A 227 6.01 -2.57 -10.03
N SER A 228 6.88 -3.53 -9.69
CA SER A 228 8.32 -3.46 -9.96
C SER A 228 8.65 -3.95 -11.38
N PRO A 229 9.84 -3.61 -11.89
CA PRO A 229 10.35 -4.13 -13.16
C PRO A 229 10.95 -5.56 -13.05
N ALA A 230 10.76 -6.28 -11.94
CA ALA A 230 11.35 -7.61 -11.73
C ALA A 230 10.88 -8.66 -12.74
N THR A 231 11.76 -9.64 -13.03
CA THR A 231 11.42 -10.81 -13.85
C THR A 231 10.54 -11.80 -13.09
N ASN A 232 10.80 -11.97 -11.79
CA ASN A 232 10.02 -12.81 -10.89
C ASN A 232 9.15 -11.93 -10.00
N LYS A 233 7.89 -11.73 -10.40
CA LYS A 233 6.92 -10.89 -9.67
C LYS A 233 6.18 -11.69 -8.61
N ASP A 234 6.23 -11.22 -7.37
CA ASP A 234 5.53 -11.82 -6.22
C ASP A 234 5.01 -10.69 -5.31
N ASP A 235 3.76 -10.28 -5.49
CA ASP A 235 3.11 -9.24 -4.68
C ASP A 235 2.65 -9.75 -3.30
N THR A 236 2.77 -11.05 -3.04
CA THR A 236 2.49 -11.64 -1.73
C THR A 236 3.62 -11.37 -0.75
N ARG A 237 4.87 -11.34 -1.23
CA ARG A 237 6.09 -11.12 -0.43
C ARG A 237 6.75 -9.77 -0.67
N PHE A 238 6.56 -9.16 -1.84
CA PHE A 238 7.16 -7.86 -2.18
C PHE A 238 6.10 -6.78 -2.45
N SER A 239 6.44 -5.54 -2.13
CA SER A 239 5.74 -4.33 -2.56
C SER A 239 6.75 -3.27 -3.01
N GLY A 240 6.27 -2.17 -3.60
CA GLY A 240 7.12 -1.07 -4.05
C GLY A 240 7.70 -1.28 -5.46
N LEU A 241 8.49 -0.30 -5.90
CA LEU A 241 9.02 -0.21 -7.27
C LEU A 241 10.41 -0.83 -7.41
N GLY A 242 11.12 -1.07 -6.30
CA GLY A 242 12.46 -1.61 -6.30
C GLY A 242 12.48 -3.13 -6.54
N THR A 243 13.67 -3.66 -6.75
CA THR A 243 13.90 -5.10 -6.92
C THR A 243 15.06 -5.62 -6.08
N VAL A 244 15.11 -6.93 -5.90
CA VAL A 244 16.23 -7.65 -5.29
C VAL A 244 16.80 -8.64 -6.30
N THR A 245 18.12 -8.80 -6.36
CA THR A 245 18.78 -9.81 -7.20
C THR A 245 19.54 -10.84 -6.40
N VAL A 246 19.58 -12.08 -6.91
CA VAL A 246 20.37 -13.21 -6.39
C VAL A 246 21.30 -13.71 -7.48
N GLY A 247 22.55 -14.03 -7.09
CA GLY A 247 23.62 -14.45 -8.00
C GLY A 247 24.70 -13.37 -8.17
N PRO A 248 25.89 -13.71 -8.74
CA PRO A 248 26.96 -12.74 -8.93
C PRO A 248 26.57 -11.71 -10.00
N LEU A 249 26.41 -10.45 -9.60
CA LEU A 249 26.40 -9.34 -10.54
C LEU A 249 27.83 -9.19 -11.09
N SER A 250 28.01 -9.42 -12.39
CA SER A 250 29.34 -9.35 -13.04
C SER A 250 29.76 -7.91 -13.34
N SER A 251 28.83 -6.95 -13.25
CA SER A 251 29.11 -5.51 -13.36
C SER A 251 28.01 -4.66 -12.71
N SER A 252 28.40 -3.47 -12.22
CA SER A 252 27.48 -2.38 -11.89
C SER A 252 27.30 -1.52 -13.14
N PRO A 253 26.18 -1.60 -13.87
CA PRO A 253 26.05 -0.89 -15.13
C PRO A 253 25.80 0.60 -14.90
N THR A 254 26.14 1.42 -15.88
CA THR A 254 25.73 2.83 -15.93
C THR A 254 24.62 3.02 -16.95
N VAL A 255 23.70 3.96 -16.69
CA VAL A 255 22.62 4.30 -17.61
C VAL A 255 22.77 5.76 -18.02
N ALA A 256 23.01 6.02 -19.30
CA ALA A 256 23.03 7.36 -19.87
C ALA A 256 21.70 7.63 -20.57
N LEU A 257 21.01 8.71 -20.19
CA LEU A 257 19.75 9.12 -20.79
C LEU A 257 19.94 10.36 -21.65
N VAL A 258 19.43 10.31 -22.87
CA VAL A 258 19.38 11.45 -23.79
C VAL A 258 18.00 11.63 -24.40
N ARG A 259 17.65 12.86 -24.77
CA ARG A 259 16.53 13.13 -25.68
C ARG A 259 17.02 12.89 -27.10
N SER A 260 16.63 11.76 -27.68
CA SER A 260 17.06 11.36 -29.03
C SER A 260 16.27 12.05 -30.13
N SER A 261 15.03 12.52 -29.85
CA SER A 261 14.27 13.37 -30.77
C SER A 261 13.31 14.32 -30.03
N GLY A 262 12.92 15.41 -30.68
CA GLY A 262 12.04 16.44 -30.11
C GLY A 262 12.80 17.61 -29.50
N SER A 263 12.17 18.79 -29.45
CA SER A 263 12.78 20.01 -28.92
C SER A 263 12.57 20.15 -27.41
N ASN A 264 13.40 20.98 -26.78
CA ASN A 264 13.16 21.48 -25.43
C ASN A 264 13.38 23.00 -25.38
N PRO A 265 12.32 23.82 -25.19
CA PRO A 265 10.93 23.41 -25.00
C PRO A 265 10.28 22.75 -26.23
N SER A 266 9.31 21.86 -26.02
CA SER A 266 8.45 21.28 -27.06
C SER A 266 7.05 21.91 -27.05
N SER A 267 6.32 21.81 -28.16
CA SER A 267 4.88 22.10 -28.17
C SER A 267 4.07 20.95 -27.54
N GLY A 268 2.85 21.25 -27.10
CA GLY A 268 1.89 20.23 -26.64
C GLY A 268 1.56 19.19 -27.72
N GLY A 269 1.58 17.91 -27.36
CA GLY A 269 1.32 16.81 -28.30
C GLY A 269 2.50 16.46 -29.23
N ALA A 270 3.63 17.18 -29.14
CA ALA A 270 4.82 16.86 -29.93
C ALA A 270 5.35 15.46 -29.57
N SER A 271 5.80 14.72 -30.58
CA SER A 271 6.46 13.43 -30.37
C SER A 271 7.89 13.65 -29.89
N ILE A 272 8.21 13.10 -28.72
CA ILE A 272 9.53 13.19 -28.09
C ILE A 272 10.03 11.77 -27.83
N SER A 273 11.28 11.52 -28.20
CA SER A 273 11.94 10.23 -27.93
C SER A 273 13.05 10.41 -26.92
N PHE A 274 13.06 9.51 -25.94
CA PHE A 274 14.12 9.38 -24.94
C PHE A 274 14.83 8.06 -25.16
N THR A 275 16.15 8.11 -25.25
CA THR A 275 16.98 6.91 -25.43
C THR A 275 17.90 6.75 -24.22
N ALA A 276 17.79 5.60 -23.57
CA ALA A 276 18.66 5.17 -22.50
C ALA A 276 19.70 4.19 -23.05
N THR A 277 20.98 4.47 -22.84
CA THR A 277 22.09 3.56 -23.15
C THR A 277 22.57 2.93 -21.86
N VAL A 278 22.61 1.59 -21.81
CA VAL A 278 23.09 0.84 -20.66
C VAL A 278 24.48 0.31 -20.95
N THR A 279 25.47 0.71 -20.15
CA THR A 279 26.85 0.21 -20.28
C THR A 279 27.10 -0.80 -19.17
N GLY A 280 27.38 -2.05 -19.53
CA GLY A 280 27.61 -3.16 -18.60
C GLY A 280 28.08 -4.41 -19.33
N ASN A 281 28.09 -5.55 -18.65
CA ASN A 281 28.41 -6.84 -19.25
C ASN A 281 27.21 -7.40 -20.04
N GLN A 282 27.14 -7.05 -21.33
CA GLN A 282 26.08 -7.47 -22.25
C GLN A 282 24.65 -7.27 -21.70
N PRO A 283 24.25 -6.02 -21.36
CA PRO A 283 22.94 -5.76 -20.78
C PRO A 283 21.80 -6.17 -21.70
N SER A 284 20.78 -6.78 -21.12
CA SER A 284 19.60 -7.29 -21.82
C SER A 284 18.30 -6.91 -21.10
N GLY A 285 17.17 -7.02 -21.77
CA GLY A 285 15.85 -6.72 -21.19
C GLY A 285 15.38 -5.30 -21.46
N ASN A 286 14.57 -4.75 -20.55
CA ASN A 286 13.88 -3.47 -20.74
C ASN A 286 14.46 -2.37 -19.84
N VAL A 287 14.35 -1.13 -20.30
CA VAL A 287 14.56 0.10 -19.52
C VAL A 287 13.22 0.82 -19.38
N PHE A 288 12.91 1.27 -18.17
CA PHE A 288 11.67 1.96 -17.83
C PHE A 288 11.90 3.46 -17.71
N PHE A 289 11.00 4.25 -18.28
CA PHE A 289 11.10 5.71 -18.36
C PHE A 289 10.03 6.36 -17.48
N TYR A 290 10.45 7.33 -16.67
CA TYR A 290 9.60 7.99 -15.67
C TYR A 290 9.62 9.50 -15.85
N ASP A 291 8.52 10.14 -15.49
CA ASP A 291 8.46 11.57 -15.16
C ASP A 291 8.25 11.72 -13.66
N GLY A 292 9.32 12.10 -12.95
CA GLY A 292 9.38 12.02 -11.49
C GLY A 292 9.17 10.58 -11.01
N VAL A 293 8.02 10.31 -10.38
CA VAL A 293 7.62 8.97 -9.91
C VAL A 293 6.62 8.27 -10.83
N THR A 294 6.13 8.95 -11.88
CA THR A 294 5.12 8.42 -12.79
C THR A 294 5.79 7.64 -13.90
N LEU A 295 5.49 6.34 -14.02
CA LEU A 295 5.94 5.53 -15.15
C LEU A 295 5.29 6.02 -16.44
N LEU A 296 6.10 6.41 -17.42
CA LEU A 296 5.64 6.80 -18.75
C LEU A 296 5.54 5.59 -19.69
N GLY A 297 6.49 4.65 -19.58
CA GLY A 297 6.56 3.46 -20.41
C GLY A 297 7.91 2.75 -20.32
N ALA A 298 8.15 1.82 -21.24
CA ALA A 298 9.39 1.05 -21.30
C ALA A 298 9.89 0.93 -22.75
N GLY A 299 11.20 0.75 -22.91
CA GLY A 299 11.84 0.35 -24.17
C GLY A 299 12.72 -0.87 -23.96
N THR A 300 12.85 -1.73 -24.97
CA THR A 300 13.73 -2.90 -24.93
C THR A 300 15.13 -2.55 -25.42
N LEU A 301 16.16 -3.06 -24.75
CA LEU A 301 17.55 -2.91 -25.17
C LEU A 301 17.78 -3.63 -26.51
N ASN A 302 18.31 -2.90 -27.48
CA ASN A 302 18.73 -3.44 -28.77
C ASN A 302 20.19 -3.98 -28.71
N GLY A 303 20.73 -4.41 -29.86
CA GLY A 303 22.11 -4.93 -29.96
C GLY A 303 23.22 -3.91 -29.62
N SER A 304 22.88 -2.63 -29.52
CA SER A 304 23.78 -1.56 -29.04
C SER A 304 23.48 -1.15 -27.59
N TYR A 305 22.72 -1.96 -26.86
CA TYR A 305 22.30 -1.73 -25.48
C TYR A 305 21.58 -0.40 -25.27
N GLN A 306 20.76 -0.01 -26.25
CA GLN A 306 19.92 1.17 -26.21
C GLN A 306 18.45 0.80 -26.17
N ALA A 307 17.72 1.41 -25.25
CA ALA A 307 16.27 1.34 -25.17
C ALA A 307 15.71 2.73 -25.48
N THR A 308 14.69 2.79 -26.34
CA THR A 308 14.04 4.05 -26.73
C THR A 308 12.57 4.03 -26.35
N PHE A 309 12.09 5.11 -25.75
CA PHE A 309 10.68 5.37 -25.45
C PHE A 309 10.24 6.66 -26.13
N THR A 310 9.15 6.58 -26.90
CA THR A 310 8.57 7.72 -27.62
C THR A 310 7.19 8.03 -27.08
N THR A 311 6.91 9.30 -26.81
CA THR A 311 5.61 9.76 -26.28
C THR A 311 5.16 11.08 -26.91
N THR A 312 3.85 11.24 -27.02
CA THR A 312 3.17 12.50 -27.37
C THR A 312 2.30 13.01 -26.22
N LEU A 313 2.34 12.33 -25.07
CA LEU A 313 1.35 12.47 -23.98
C LEU A 313 1.85 13.30 -22.80
N LEU A 314 3.04 13.90 -22.87
CA LEU A 314 3.49 14.83 -21.83
C LEU A 314 2.57 16.05 -21.79
N ALA A 315 2.03 16.35 -20.60
CA ALA A 315 1.15 17.49 -20.36
C ALA A 315 1.92 18.82 -20.49
N GLY A 316 1.21 19.95 -20.57
CA GLY A 316 1.86 21.25 -20.49
C GLY A 316 2.56 21.46 -19.14
N GLY A 317 3.82 21.90 -19.13
CA GLY A 317 4.59 22.13 -17.90
C GLY A 317 6.05 21.69 -17.98
N SER A 318 6.68 21.59 -16.80
CA SER A 318 8.05 21.11 -16.65
C SER A 318 8.04 19.65 -16.18
N HIS A 319 8.84 18.82 -16.82
CA HIS A 319 8.99 17.39 -16.56
C HIS A 319 10.44 17.05 -16.22
N THR A 320 10.61 16.05 -15.35
CA THR A 320 11.91 15.51 -14.94
C THR A 320 11.99 14.05 -15.32
N ILE A 321 12.59 13.79 -16.48
CA ILE A 321 12.61 12.47 -17.11
C ILE A 321 13.81 11.67 -16.61
N ALA A 322 13.58 10.44 -16.17
CA ALA A 322 14.63 9.50 -15.78
C ALA A 322 14.40 8.12 -16.38
N ALA A 323 15.48 7.35 -16.54
CA ALA A 323 15.44 5.99 -17.05
C ALA A 323 16.07 5.02 -16.05
N ILE A 324 15.41 3.87 -15.86
CA ILE A 324 15.83 2.84 -14.91
C ILE A 324 15.96 1.52 -15.64
N TYR A 325 17.18 1.01 -15.64
CA TYR A 325 17.48 -0.36 -16.03
C TYR A 325 17.40 -1.24 -14.77
N PRO A 326 16.51 -2.24 -14.72
CA PRO A 326 16.31 -3.07 -13.53
C PRO A 326 17.40 -4.12 -13.31
N GLY A 327 18.40 -4.17 -14.20
CA GLY A 327 19.39 -5.23 -14.22
C GLY A 327 18.96 -6.47 -14.99
N ASP A 328 19.90 -7.39 -15.14
CA ASP A 328 19.69 -8.72 -15.67
C ASP A 328 20.58 -9.74 -14.94
N THR A 329 20.72 -10.94 -15.50
CA THR A 329 21.56 -12.00 -14.91
C THR A 329 23.04 -11.63 -14.77
N ASN A 330 23.55 -10.69 -15.57
CA ASN A 330 24.96 -10.29 -15.61
C ASN A 330 25.20 -8.90 -14.99
N ASN A 331 24.16 -8.08 -14.91
CA ASN A 331 24.23 -6.67 -14.57
C ASN A 331 23.31 -6.33 -13.41
N GLY A 332 23.78 -5.51 -12.46
CA GLY A 332 22.89 -4.89 -11.48
C GLY A 332 21.90 -3.92 -12.12
N ALA A 333 21.01 -3.29 -11.34
CA ALA A 333 20.29 -2.14 -11.85
C ALA A 333 21.21 -0.95 -12.07
N GLY A 334 20.78 -0.07 -12.96
CA GLY A 334 21.34 1.25 -13.11
C GLY A 334 20.27 2.30 -13.34
N HIS A 335 20.62 3.55 -13.03
CA HIS A 335 19.73 4.69 -13.13
C HIS A 335 20.43 5.81 -13.86
N SER A 336 19.67 6.55 -14.67
CA SER A 336 20.20 7.74 -15.31
C SER A 336 20.14 8.94 -14.38
N ASN A 337 20.90 9.98 -14.74
CA ASN A 337 20.61 11.33 -14.28
C ASN A 337 19.23 11.78 -14.80
N SER A 338 18.64 12.76 -14.13
CA SER A 338 17.39 13.38 -14.57
C SER A 338 17.61 14.33 -15.75
N LEU A 339 16.72 14.26 -16.73
CA LEU A 339 16.68 15.10 -17.91
C LEU A 339 15.46 16.02 -17.87
N ALA A 340 15.68 17.33 -17.95
CA ALA A 340 14.57 18.29 -18.01
C ALA A 340 13.89 18.28 -19.39
N GLN A 341 12.56 18.34 -19.39
CA GLN A 341 11.74 18.57 -20.58
C GLN A 341 10.65 19.59 -20.25
N THR A 342 10.60 20.70 -20.98
CA THR A 342 9.51 21.68 -20.88
C THR A 342 8.56 21.51 -22.06
N VAL A 343 7.26 21.43 -21.78
CA VAL A 343 6.19 21.36 -22.77
C VAL A 343 5.38 22.66 -22.70
N ASN A 344 5.50 23.46 -23.75
CA ASN A 344 4.67 24.63 -24.00
C ASN A 344 3.39 24.18 -24.71
N ASP A 345 2.38 23.79 -23.94
CA ASP A 345 1.08 23.43 -24.49
C ASP A 345 0.19 24.68 -24.65
N SER A 346 0.09 25.17 -25.88
CA SER A 346 -0.78 26.30 -26.24
C SER A 346 -2.17 25.86 -26.72
N ARG A 347 -2.49 24.56 -26.67
CA ARG A 347 -3.79 24.05 -27.09
C ARG A 347 -4.86 24.44 -26.08
N THR A 348 -6.09 24.63 -26.55
CA THR A 348 -7.23 24.91 -25.69
C THR A 348 -7.49 23.72 -24.76
N ALA A 349 -7.58 23.99 -23.46
CA ALA A 349 -7.98 22.98 -22.48
C ALA A 349 -9.40 22.50 -22.78
N THR A 350 -9.62 21.19 -22.69
CA THR A 350 -10.93 20.57 -22.92
C THR A 350 -11.49 19.95 -21.65
N THR A 351 -12.82 19.79 -21.62
CA THR A 351 -13.47 18.92 -20.63
C THR A 351 -14.24 17.81 -21.34
N THR A 352 -14.18 16.60 -20.80
CA THR A 352 -14.93 15.44 -21.29
C THR A 352 -15.95 15.02 -20.23
N THR A 353 -17.23 15.01 -20.59
CA THR A 353 -18.30 14.45 -19.76
C THR A 353 -18.81 13.16 -20.39
N LEU A 354 -19.44 12.30 -19.58
CA LEU A 354 -19.89 10.98 -20.01
C LEU A 354 -21.29 10.70 -19.45
N ALA A 355 -22.18 10.22 -20.31
CA ALA A 355 -23.53 9.81 -19.94
C ALA A 355 -23.92 8.50 -20.62
N ARG A 356 -24.79 7.70 -19.99
CA ARG A 356 -25.47 6.59 -20.66
C ARG A 356 -26.64 7.15 -21.46
N THR A 357 -26.64 6.91 -22.77
CA THR A 357 -27.66 7.39 -23.71
C THR A 357 -28.64 6.28 -24.13
N ALA A 358 -28.29 5.00 -23.95
CA ALA A 358 -29.22 3.88 -24.13
C ALA A 358 -28.97 2.74 -23.14
N GLY A 359 -30.04 2.02 -22.82
CA GLY A 359 -30.06 0.91 -21.87
C GLY A 359 -30.25 1.34 -20.41
N ALA A 360 -30.49 0.36 -19.53
CA ALA A 360 -30.81 0.58 -18.13
C ALA A 360 -29.58 0.48 -17.21
N SER A 361 -29.70 1.00 -15.99
CA SER A 361 -28.82 0.62 -14.87
C SER A 361 -29.69 0.46 -13.63
N PRO A 362 -29.77 -0.76 -13.05
CA PRO A 362 -29.08 -1.99 -13.48
C PRO A 362 -29.48 -2.51 -14.88
N SER A 363 -28.55 -3.10 -15.62
CA SER A 363 -28.79 -3.81 -16.89
C SER A 363 -28.63 -5.32 -16.73
N ALA A 364 -29.23 -6.14 -17.59
CA ALA A 364 -28.92 -7.58 -17.62
C ALA A 364 -27.52 -7.81 -18.22
N PHE A 365 -26.84 -8.89 -17.82
CA PHE A 365 -25.61 -9.35 -18.47
C PHE A 365 -25.85 -9.59 -19.97
N GLY A 366 -24.97 -9.06 -20.82
CA GLY A 366 -25.11 -9.11 -22.27
C GLY A 366 -26.08 -8.08 -22.86
N ALA A 367 -26.73 -7.25 -22.05
CA ALA A 367 -27.59 -6.19 -22.57
C ALA A 367 -26.77 -5.13 -23.33
N SER A 368 -27.31 -4.66 -24.44
CA SER A 368 -26.73 -3.55 -25.20
C SER A 368 -26.88 -2.24 -24.44
N LEU A 369 -25.76 -1.54 -24.25
CA LEU A 369 -25.66 -0.23 -23.59
C LEU A 369 -25.02 0.76 -24.56
N ALA A 370 -25.44 2.03 -24.50
CA ALA A 370 -24.75 3.11 -25.20
C ALA A 370 -24.27 4.18 -24.22
N PHE A 371 -23.00 4.55 -24.34
CA PHE A 371 -22.38 5.62 -23.57
C PHE A 371 -21.89 6.71 -24.52
N THR A 372 -22.33 7.94 -24.29
CA THR A 372 -21.93 9.10 -25.09
C THR A 372 -21.03 10.01 -24.27
N ALA A 373 -19.82 10.22 -24.76
CA ALA A 373 -18.89 11.22 -24.26
C ALA A 373 -19.09 12.53 -25.02
N THR A 374 -19.19 13.65 -24.31
CA THR A 374 -19.26 15.00 -24.88
C THR A 374 -18.00 15.76 -24.53
N VAL A 375 -17.35 16.36 -25.53
CA VAL A 375 -16.12 17.13 -25.36
C VAL A 375 -16.41 18.61 -25.58
N THR A 376 -16.01 19.45 -24.63
CA THR A 376 -16.01 20.91 -24.80
C THR A 376 -14.58 21.39 -25.07
N GLY A 377 -14.43 22.34 -25.99
CA GLY A 377 -13.14 22.83 -26.46
C GLY A 377 -13.29 23.76 -27.66
N ALA A 378 -12.18 24.12 -28.30
CA ALA A 378 -12.16 24.86 -29.56
C ALA A 378 -12.50 23.93 -30.72
N THR A 379 -13.79 23.69 -30.96
CA THR A 379 -14.32 22.79 -32.02
C THR A 379 -13.58 21.45 -32.06
N PRO A 380 -13.68 20.64 -30.99
CA PRO A 380 -12.85 19.44 -30.84
C PRO A 380 -13.20 18.39 -31.91
N THR A 381 -12.16 17.74 -32.44
CA THR A 381 -12.22 16.66 -33.43
C THR A 381 -11.28 15.54 -33.02
N GLY A 382 -11.34 14.39 -33.67
CA GLY A 382 -10.52 13.23 -33.31
C GLY A 382 -11.31 12.23 -32.49
N ASN A 383 -10.67 11.54 -31.55
CA ASN A 383 -11.22 10.33 -30.94
C ASN A 383 -11.34 10.42 -29.41
N VAL A 384 -12.30 9.66 -28.88
CA VAL A 384 -12.49 9.39 -27.47
C VAL A 384 -12.33 7.90 -27.23
N ALA A 385 -11.44 7.53 -26.31
CA ALA A 385 -11.26 6.17 -25.82
C ALA A 385 -12.12 5.94 -24.56
N PHE A 386 -12.85 4.83 -24.52
CA PHE A 386 -13.74 4.46 -23.41
C PHE A 386 -13.13 3.28 -22.65
N TYR A 387 -13.15 3.35 -21.33
CA TYR A 387 -12.55 2.33 -20.47
C TYR A 387 -13.54 1.83 -19.42
N ASP A 388 -13.43 0.55 -19.09
CA ASP A 388 -13.94 -0.04 -17.85
C ASP A 388 -12.74 -0.27 -16.93
N ASP A 389 -12.61 0.59 -15.93
CA ASP A 389 -11.38 0.75 -15.15
C ASP A 389 -10.16 1.02 -16.07
N SER A 390 -9.21 0.07 -16.18
CA SER A 390 -8.05 0.16 -17.08
C SER A 390 -8.25 -0.56 -18.42
N THR A 391 -9.36 -1.28 -18.61
CA THR A 391 -9.62 -2.07 -19.83
C THR A 391 -10.24 -1.20 -20.90
N LEU A 392 -9.59 -1.08 -22.06
CA LEU A 392 -10.15 -0.36 -23.21
C LEU A 392 -11.37 -1.11 -23.76
N LEU A 393 -12.52 -0.43 -23.78
CA LEU A 393 -13.76 -0.93 -24.37
C LEU A 393 -13.87 -0.59 -25.85
N GLY A 394 -13.30 0.55 -26.27
CA GLY A 394 -13.30 0.99 -27.65
C GLY A 394 -12.89 2.45 -27.82
N THR A 395 -12.60 2.84 -29.06
CA THR A 395 -12.19 4.20 -29.42
C THR A 395 -13.08 4.72 -30.54
N ILE A 396 -13.82 5.79 -30.28
CA ILE A 396 -14.86 6.31 -31.18
C ILE A 396 -14.54 7.76 -31.57
N ALA A 397 -14.73 8.10 -32.84
CA ALA A 397 -14.53 9.45 -33.34
C ALA A 397 -15.63 10.41 -32.85
N LEU A 398 -15.28 11.68 -32.63
CA LEU A 398 -16.22 12.75 -32.37
C LEU A 398 -17.03 13.06 -33.64
N ASN A 399 -18.35 13.19 -33.48
CA ASN A 399 -19.25 13.69 -34.52
C ASN A 399 -19.24 15.23 -34.57
N GLY A 400 -20.03 15.82 -35.49
CA GLY A 400 -20.14 17.27 -35.66
C GLY A 400 -20.68 18.05 -34.45
N SER A 401 -21.22 17.35 -33.44
CA SER A 401 -21.66 17.92 -32.16
C SER A 401 -20.68 17.67 -31.02
N ALA A 402 -19.41 17.34 -31.34
CA ALA A 402 -18.37 17.01 -30.37
C ALA A 402 -18.75 15.87 -29.42
N GLN A 403 -19.45 14.85 -29.95
CA GLN A 403 -19.87 13.67 -29.20
C GLN A 403 -19.33 12.38 -29.82
N ALA A 404 -18.91 11.46 -28.98
CA ALA A 404 -18.52 10.09 -29.35
C ALA A 404 -19.42 9.11 -28.61
N THR A 405 -20.03 8.14 -29.29
CA THR A 405 -20.95 7.16 -28.68
C THR A 405 -20.40 5.75 -28.83
N LEU A 406 -20.08 5.10 -27.70
CA LEU A 406 -19.74 3.68 -27.64
C LEU A 406 -21.01 2.86 -27.40
N THR A 407 -21.25 1.84 -28.24
CA THR A 407 -22.22 0.77 -27.95
C THR A 407 -21.49 -0.49 -27.53
N THR A 408 -21.86 -1.09 -26.39
CA THR A 408 -21.23 -2.30 -25.86
C THR A 408 -22.25 -3.21 -25.16
N SER A 409 -22.05 -4.52 -25.28
CA SER A 409 -22.75 -5.57 -24.52
C SER A 409 -21.80 -6.43 -23.70
N GLY A 410 -20.49 -6.14 -23.75
CA GLY A 410 -19.43 -6.95 -23.17
C GLY A 410 -19.03 -6.60 -21.73
N LEU A 411 -19.80 -5.75 -21.05
CA LEU A 411 -19.52 -5.42 -19.66
C LEU A 411 -19.74 -6.65 -18.78
N THR A 412 -18.75 -6.93 -17.93
CA THR A 412 -18.84 -8.04 -16.97
C THR A 412 -19.79 -7.69 -15.82
N VAL A 413 -20.24 -8.72 -15.10
CA VAL A 413 -21.19 -8.58 -13.98
C VAL A 413 -20.63 -7.66 -12.87
N GLY A 414 -21.51 -6.90 -12.23
CA GLY A 414 -21.23 -6.05 -11.09
C GLY A 414 -21.16 -4.56 -11.42
N TYR A 415 -20.53 -3.80 -10.53
CA TYR A 415 -20.36 -2.36 -10.67
C TYR A 415 -19.15 -2.02 -11.55
N ARG A 416 -19.41 -1.38 -12.68
CA ARG A 416 -18.41 -1.06 -13.71
C ARG A 416 -18.14 0.44 -13.75
N PRO A 417 -16.95 0.92 -13.35
CA PRO A 417 -16.58 2.32 -13.45
C PRO A 417 -16.16 2.65 -14.89
N ILE A 418 -17.08 3.24 -15.66
CA ILE A 418 -16.84 3.63 -17.04
C ILE A 418 -16.22 5.03 -17.08
N THR A 419 -15.13 5.18 -17.82
CA THR A 419 -14.49 6.49 -18.06
C THR A 419 -14.32 6.73 -19.55
N ALA A 420 -14.16 8.00 -19.92
CA ALA A 420 -13.90 8.41 -21.30
C ALA A 420 -12.71 9.39 -21.34
N SER A 421 -11.82 9.19 -22.30
CA SER A 421 -10.60 9.98 -22.51
C SER A 421 -10.57 10.50 -23.93
N TYR A 422 -10.76 11.81 -24.09
CA TYR A 422 -10.51 12.52 -25.33
C TYR A 422 -9.00 12.65 -25.55
N LEU A 423 -8.53 12.18 -26.72
CA LEU A 423 -7.10 12.07 -27.02
C LEU A 423 -6.46 13.40 -27.46
N GLY A 424 -7.24 14.46 -27.59
CA GLY A 424 -6.77 15.76 -28.08
C GLY A 424 -6.62 15.80 -29.60
N ASN A 425 -6.31 16.99 -30.11
CA ASN A 425 -5.92 17.23 -31.49
C ASN A 425 -4.91 18.40 -31.56
N ALA A 426 -4.65 18.94 -32.75
CA ALA A 426 -3.71 20.04 -32.94
C ALA A 426 -4.11 21.34 -32.21
N ALA A 427 -5.41 21.57 -31.99
CA ALA A 427 -5.94 22.79 -31.35
C ALA A 427 -6.39 22.57 -29.90
N ASN A 428 -6.66 21.32 -29.50
CA ASN A 428 -7.28 20.96 -28.23
C ASN A 428 -6.41 19.97 -27.46
N ALA A 429 -6.16 20.26 -26.19
CA ALA A 429 -5.46 19.34 -25.29
C ALA A 429 -6.29 18.06 -25.04
N PRO A 430 -5.67 16.93 -24.69
CA PRO A 430 -6.41 15.76 -24.24
C PRO A 430 -7.11 16.02 -22.90
N SER A 431 -8.23 15.34 -22.65
CA SER A 431 -8.94 15.39 -21.37
C SER A 431 -9.60 14.06 -21.03
N THR A 432 -9.77 13.76 -19.75
CA THR A 432 -10.46 12.56 -19.28
C THR A 432 -11.58 12.96 -18.34
N THR A 433 -12.64 12.15 -18.26
CA THR A 433 -13.75 12.39 -17.33
C THR A 433 -13.25 12.61 -15.90
N ALA A 434 -13.77 13.63 -15.23
CA ALA A 434 -13.40 13.98 -13.86
C ALA A 434 -13.91 12.94 -12.84
N THR A 435 -15.04 12.31 -13.13
CA THR A 435 -15.64 11.22 -12.35
C THR A 435 -15.92 10.02 -13.24
N SER A 436 -15.94 8.82 -12.65
CA SER A 436 -16.36 7.61 -13.35
C SER A 436 -17.88 7.58 -13.44
N PHE A 437 -18.42 7.19 -14.59
CA PHE A 437 -19.82 6.83 -14.74
C PHE A 437 -20.01 5.38 -14.28
N PHE A 438 -20.82 5.13 -13.25
CA PHE A 438 -21.02 3.78 -12.74
C PHE A 438 -22.19 3.10 -13.44
N GLN A 439 -21.92 2.00 -14.13
CA GLN A 439 -22.93 1.09 -14.67
C GLN A 439 -23.05 -0.15 -13.78
N THR A 440 -24.27 -0.52 -13.40
CA THR A 440 -24.53 -1.79 -12.72
C THR A 440 -24.96 -2.85 -13.73
N VAL A 441 -24.23 -3.96 -13.82
CA VAL A 441 -24.59 -5.12 -14.66
C VAL A 441 -25.05 -6.25 -13.74
N SER A 442 -26.34 -6.56 -13.80
CA SER A 442 -26.94 -7.67 -13.09
C SER A 442 -26.48 -9.01 -13.68
N PRO A 443 -26.15 -9.99 -12.83
CA PRO A 443 -25.84 -11.35 -13.27
C PRO A 443 -27.01 -12.01 -14.02
N PRO A 444 -26.74 -13.07 -14.82
CA PRO A 444 -27.78 -13.94 -15.36
C PRO A 444 -28.68 -14.49 -14.25
N ALA A 445 -29.94 -14.82 -14.58
CA ALA A 445 -30.90 -15.37 -13.61
C ALA A 445 -30.29 -16.53 -12.80
N GLY A 446 -30.46 -16.46 -11.49
CA GLY A 446 -29.91 -17.44 -10.56
C GLY A 446 -30.76 -18.71 -10.54
N ASN A 447 -30.35 -19.69 -9.73
CA ASN A 447 -31.09 -20.95 -9.61
C ASN A 447 -32.23 -20.91 -8.57
N GLY A 448 -32.59 -19.71 -8.12
CA GLY A 448 -33.62 -19.45 -7.12
C GLY A 448 -33.20 -19.82 -5.69
N LYS A 449 -31.94 -20.23 -5.47
CA LYS A 449 -31.47 -20.68 -4.14
C LYS A 449 -30.87 -19.53 -3.36
N LEU A 450 -31.35 -19.34 -2.13
CA LEU A 450 -30.76 -18.42 -1.17
C LEU A 450 -29.25 -18.69 -0.98
N LYS A 451 -28.41 -17.68 -1.20
CA LYS A 451 -26.97 -17.74 -0.92
C LYS A 451 -26.73 -17.25 0.49
N VAL A 452 -26.27 -18.13 1.37
CA VAL A 452 -26.01 -17.80 2.77
C VAL A 452 -24.52 -17.60 2.98
N PHE A 453 -24.14 -16.42 3.45
CA PHE A 453 -22.78 -16.09 3.86
C PHE A 453 -22.75 -15.84 5.35
N ILE A 454 -21.84 -16.53 6.05
CA ILE A 454 -21.63 -16.34 7.48
C ILE A 454 -20.38 -15.48 7.67
N LEU A 455 -20.57 -14.25 8.14
CA LEU A 455 -19.49 -13.35 8.51
C LEU A 455 -19.18 -13.53 9.99
N ALA A 456 -18.14 -14.33 10.26
CA ALA A 456 -17.68 -14.67 11.60
C ALA A 456 -16.23 -14.20 11.82
N GLY A 457 -15.97 -13.49 12.91
CA GLY A 457 -14.63 -12.97 13.21
C GLY A 457 -14.60 -11.95 14.35
N GLN A 458 -13.40 -11.41 14.61
CA GLN A 458 -13.07 -10.53 15.73
C GLN A 458 -13.76 -9.14 15.70
N SER A 459 -13.39 -8.26 16.64
CA SER A 459 -14.08 -6.99 16.96
C SER A 459 -14.38 -6.04 15.79
N ASN A 460 -13.66 -6.11 14.66
CA ASN A 460 -13.96 -5.31 13.46
C ASN A 460 -15.27 -5.73 12.77
N MET A 461 -15.70 -6.99 12.95
CA MET A 461 -16.96 -7.50 12.44
C MET A 461 -18.17 -6.83 13.08
N GLN A 462 -18.08 -6.26 14.28
CA GLN A 462 -19.20 -5.52 14.91
C GLN A 462 -19.66 -4.33 14.05
N GLY A 463 -18.78 -3.79 13.21
CA GLY A 463 -19.08 -2.65 12.36
C GLY A 463 -19.10 -1.35 13.14
N LYS A 464 -17.92 -0.87 13.52
CA LYS A 464 -17.72 0.46 14.14
C LYS A 464 -17.25 1.51 13.12
N GLY A 465 -17.06 1.13 11.85
CA GLY A 465 -16.70 2.06 10.79
C GLY A 465 -17.85 3.03 10.57
N ARG A 466 -17.58 4.33 10.46
CA ARG A 466 -18.62 5.34 10.26
C ARG A 466 -18.62 5.82 8.83
N VAL A 467 -19.77 5.74 8.16
CA VAL A 467 -19.91 6.30 6.81
C VAL A 467 -19.95 7.82 6.83
N GLU A 468 -20.48 8.40 7.91
CA GLU A 468 -20.54 9.83 8.21
C GLU A 468 -20.44 10.07 9.73
N LEU A 469 -20.06 11.28 10.15
CA LEU A 469 -20.12 11.69 11.56
C LEU A 469 -21.49 12.35 11.83
N GLY A 470 -22.43 11.58 12.40
CA GLY A 470 -23.65 12.11 12.99
C GLY A 470 -24.92 11.80 12.21
N ARG A 471 -25.83 11.07 12.85
CA ARG A 471 -27.27 11.14 12.59
C ARG A 471 -27.92 11.91 13.76
N ASP A 472 -27.37 13.08 14.09
CA ASP A 472 -27.99 13.97 15.08
C ASP A 472 -28.87 14.98 14.31
N PRO A 473 -30.21 14.82 14.30
CA PRO A 473 -31.11 15.72 13.59
C PRO A 473 -31.07 17.18 14.10
N ASN A 474 -30.35 17.48 15.19
CA ASN A 474 -30.25 18.81 15.76
C ASN A 474 -28.90 19.52 15.53
N ASN A 475 -27.96 18.95 14.77
CA ASN A 475 -26.64 19.55 14.62
C ASN A 475 -26.13 19.62 13.16
N TYR A 476 -26.87 20.37 12.34
CA TYR A 476 -26.47 20.72 10.97
C TYR A 476 -25.38 21.82 10.91
N ASN A 477 -24.98 22.42 12.05
CA ASN A 477 -24.13 23.61 12.11
C ASN A 477 -22.82 23.43 12.91
N ASN A 478 -22.27 22.21 13.05
CA ASN A 478 -20.90 22.09 13.55
C ASN A 478 -19.88 22.48 12.45
N THR A 479 -19.56 23.76 12.40
CA THR A 479 -18.56 24.36 11.50
C THR A 479 -17.12 23.90 11.77
N ASN A 480 -16.86 23.13 12.84
CA ASN A 480 -15.50 22.65 13.13
C ASN A 480 -15.10 21.40 12.32
N PHE A 481 -16.05 20.65 11.74
CA PHE A 481 -15.73 19.38 11.07
C PHE A 481 -16.66 19.09 9.89
N VAL A 482 -16.54 19.88 8.82
CA VAL A 482 -17.13 19.55 7.51
C VAL A 482 -16.54 18.21 7.03
N GLY A 483 -17.29 17.11 7.16
CA GLY A 483 -16.96 15.79 6.59
C GLY A 483 -15.59 15.24 7.01
N GLY A 484 -15.35 15.07 8.31
CA GLY A 484 -14.06 14.66 8.89
C GLY A 484 -13.24 13.67 8.05
N LEU A 485 -11.93 13.94 7.95
CA LEU A 485 -10.94 13.31 7.06
C LEU A 485 -10.88 11.76 7.09
N GLY A 486 -11.47 11.12 8.12
CA GLY A 486 -11.51 9.66 8.29
C GLY A 486 -12.85 8.98 8.02
N THR A 487 -13.84 9.68 7.45
CA THR A 487 -15.16 9.10 7.10
C THR A 487 -15.15 8.50 5.70
N LEU A 488 -16.02 7.50 5.46
CA LEU A 488 -16.22 6.96 4.11
C LEU A 488 -16.72 8.04 3.14
N ARG A 489 -17.52 9.01 3.60
CA ARG A 489 -17.95 10.16 2.79
C ARG A 489 -16.77 11.03 2.36
N ASN A 490 -15.79 11.28 3.23
CA ASN A 490 -14.59 12.02 2.85
C ASN A 490 -13.79 11.27 1.78
N MET A 491 -13.63 9.95 1.93
CA MET A 491 -12.96 9.12 0.91
C MET A 491 -13.69 9.15 -0.43
N LEU A 492 -15.02 9.05 -0.41
CA LEU A 492 -15.88 9.21 -1.58
C LEU A 492 -15.69 10.57 -2.25
N ASN A 493 -15.74 11.65 -1.48
CA ASN A 493 -15.60 13.02 -2.00
C ASN A 493 -14.21 13.27 -2.59
N LYS A 494 -13.15 12.72 -1.97
CA LYS A 494 -11.77 12.86 -2.46
C LYS A 494 -11.45 11.96 -3.65
N ASN A 495 -12.03 10.76 -3.69
CA ASN A 495 -11.74 9.75 -4.71
C ASN A 495 -13.05 9.21 -5.32
N PRO A 496 -13.88 10.07 -5.94
CA PRO A 496 -15.18 9.67 -6.45
C PRO A 496 -15.08 8.62 -7.55
N LYS A 497 -13.98 8.63 -8.33
CA LYS A 497 -13.68 7.59 -9.34
C LYS A 497 -13.56 6.19 -8.74
N ARG A 498 -13.04 6.09 -7.52
CA ARG A 498 -12.78 4.80 -6.85
C ARG A 498 -13.95 4.33 -6.00
N TYR A 499 -14.58 5.26 -5.27
CA TYR A 499 -15.57 4.91 -4.24
C TYR A 499 -17.01 5.27 -4.61
N GLY A 500 -17.25 5.86 -5.79
CA GLY A 500 -18.58 6.27 -6.23
C GLY A 500 -19.64 5.18 -6.22
N TYR A 501 -19.25 3.91 -6.38
CA TYR A 501 -20.15 2.76 -6.28
C TYR A 501 -20.81 2.57 -4.90
N LEU A 502 -20.30 3.22 -3.86
CA LEU A 502 -20.87 3.19 -2.51
C LEU A 502 -22.05 4.16 -2.33
N ALA A 503 -22.18 5.14 -3.22
CA ALA A 503 -23.22 6.16 -3.16
C ALA A 503 -24.26 5.96 -4.27
N ASP A 504 -25.49 6.37 -3.97
CA ASP A 504 -26.58 6.36 -4.93
C ASP A 504 -27.39 7.65 -4.76
N SER A 505 -27.43 8.50 -5.78
CA SER A 505 -28.20 9.75 -5.75
C SER A 505 -29.72 9.51 -5.78
N SER A 506 -30.16 8.29 -6.10
CA SER A 506 -31.56 7.89 -6.10
C SER A 506 -32.04 7.28 -4.77
N SER A 507 -31.17 7.16 -3.76
CA SER A 507 -31.58 6.66 -2.45
C SER A 507 -32.51 7.67 -1.76
N ILE A 508 -33.81 7.54 -1.99
CA ILE A 508 -34.86 8.22 -1.24
C ILE A 508 -34.73 7.78 0.21
N ALA A 509 -34.78 8.73 1.15
CA ALA A 509 -34.86 8.41 2.57
C ALA A 509 -35.97 7.38 2.78
N ASN A 510 -35.62 6.17 3.21
CA ASN A 510 -36.63 5.23 3.67
C ASN A 510 -37.25 5.86 4.93
N THR A 511 -38.51 6.25 4.84
CA THR A 511 -39.28 6.91 5.92
C THR A 511 -39.37 6.07 7.20
N ALA A 512 -38.95 4.80 7.15
CA ALA A 512 -38.70 3.95 8.31
C ALA A 512 -37.28 4.12 8.92
N ASN A 513 -36.87 5.37 9.22
CA ASN A 513 -35.79 5.77 10.15
C ASN A 513 -34.51 4.90 10.31
N THR A 514 -34.04 4.20 9.27
CA THR A 514 -32.92 3.22 9.38
C THR A 514 -31.78 3.43 8.38
N THR A 515 -31.99 4.17 7.29
CA THR A 515 -30.98 4.36 6.24
C THR A 515 -30.20 5.68 6.41
N VAL A 516 -28.91 5.68 6.06
CA VAL A 516 -28.13 6.93 5.89
C VAL A 516 -28.35 7.44 4.46
N PRO A 517 -28.98 8.61 4.25
CA PRO A 517 -29.26 9.13 2.91
C PRO A 517 -28.00 9.27 2.05
N GLY A 518 -28.13 8.99 0.75
CA GLY A 518 -27.04 9.10 -0.22
C GLY A 518 -26.01 7.97 -0.16
N TRP A 519 -26.29 6.89 0.58
CA TRP A 519 -25.54 5.63 0.54
C TRP A 519 -26.37 4.54 -0.12
N ARG A 520 -25.70 3.68 -0.87
CA ARG A 520 -26.37 2.61 -1.60
C ARG A 520 -26.95 1.56 -0.65
N THR A 521 -28.16 1.11 -0.94
CA THR A 521 -28.83 -0.01 -0.30
C THR A 521 -29.10 -1.12 -1.32
N LEU A 522 -29.10 -2.38 -0.88
CA LEU A 522 -29.39 -3.52 -1.76
C LEU A 522 -30.54 -4.36 -1.21
N PRO A 523 -31.74 -4.30 -1.83
CA PRO A 523 -32.90 -5.05 -1.35
C PRO A 523 -32.81 -6.56 -1.61
N ASN A 524 -31.91 -7.01 -2.49
CA ASN A 524 -31.65 -8.44 -2.72
C ASN A 524 -30.63 -9.04 -1.74
N VAL A 525 -30.10 -8.24 -0.81
CA VAL A 525 -29.17 -8.69 0.23
C VAL A 525 -29.82 -8.46 1.58
N TRP A 526 -30.09 -9.52 2.32
CA TRP A 526 -30.56 -9.47 3.70
C TRP A 526 -29.37 -9.63 4.63
N VAL A 527 -29.34 -8.83 5.70
CA VAL A 527 -28.36 -8.97 6.77
C VAL A 527 -29.10 -9.34 8.05
N SER A 528 -28.60 -10.37 8.74
CA SER A 528 -29.00 -10.74 10.09
C SER A 528 -27.79 -10.61 11.00
N TYR A 529 -27.84 -9.67 11.95
CA TYR A 529 -26.78 -9.43 12.91
C TYR A 529 -27.19 -9.93 14.30
N PHE A 530 -26.41 -10.85 14.84
CA PHE A 530 -26.58 -11.39 16.18
C PHE A 530 -25.57 -10.77 17.15
N THR A 531 -26.04 -10.41 18.35
CA THR A 531 -25.18 -10.00 19.47
C THR A 531 -25.46 -10.87 20.70
N SER A 532 -24.46 -11.02 21.56
CA SER A 532 -24.58 -11.64 22.88
C SER A 532 -23.54 -11.02 23.82
N GLY A 533 -23.87 -10.98 25.11
CA GLY A 533 -22.84 -10.88 26.15
C GLY A 533 -22.07 -12.20 26.25
N ALA A 534 -20.88 -12.19 26.84
CA ALA A 534 -19.95 -13.33 26.88
C ALA A 534 -20.52 -14.67 27.43
N ASN A 535 -21.71 -14.67 28.04
CA ASN A 535 -22.39 -15.86 28.60
C ASN A 535 -23.92 -15.88 28.35
N ALA A 536 -24.42 -15.27 27.27
CA ALA A 536 -25.87 -15.24 26.95
C ALA A 536 -26.17 -15.85 25.57
N SER A 537 -27.36 -16.45 25.42
CA SER A 537 -27.88 -16.88 24.12
C SER A 537 -27.84 -15.72 23.13
N ALA A 538 -27.32 -15.96 21.91
CA ALA A 538 -27.28 -14.97 20.85
C ALA A 538 -28.69 -14.43 20.56
N THR A 539 -28.90 -13.14 20.80
CA THR A 539 -30.12 -12.46 20.41
C THR A 539 -29.91 -11.84 19.03
N GLN A 540 -30.91 -11.96 18.15
CA GLN A 540 -30.86 -11.29 16.85
C GLN A 540 -31.03 -9.80 17.10
N ALA A 541 -29.91 -9.07 17.11
CA ALA A 541 -29.90 -7.65 17.38
C ALA A 541 -30.53 -6.84 16.25
N ARG A 542 -30.29 -7.24 14.99
CA ARG A 542 -30.77 -6.51 13.81
C ARG A 542 -31.05 -7.45 12.64
N LYS A 543 -32.06 -7.11 11.83
CA LYS A 543 -32.34 -7.75 10.53
C LYS A 543 -32.88 -6.73 9.53
N GLY A 544 -32.56 -6.88 8.25
CA GLY A 544 -33.10 -6.02 7.19
C GLY A 544 -32.32 -6.14 5.88
N TYR A 545 -32.69 -5.31 4.90
CA TYR A 545 -31.93 -5.17 3.66
C TYR A 545 -30.61 -4.48 3.91
N LEU A 546 -29.55 -4.85 3.19
CA LEU A 546 -28.24 -4.23 3.31
C LEU A 546 -28.31 -2.70 3.12
N ASP A 547 -27.81 -1.97 4.12
CA ASP A 547 -27.61 -0.53 4.08
C ASP A 547 -26.32 -0.12 4.82
N ALA A 548 -26.05 1.18 4.82
CA ALA A 548 -24.88 1.78 5.47
C ALA A 548 -25.04 1.99 7.00
N ASP A 549 -25.91 1.23 7.67
CA ASP A 549 -26.18 1.31 9.11
C ASP A 549 -26.37 -0.09 9.77
N PHE A 550 -25.75 -1.16 9.26
CA PHE A 550 -25.78 -2.51 9.89
C PHE A 550 -24.71 -2.75 10.96
N GLY A 551 -23.98 -1.71 11.34
CA GLY A 551 -22.97 -1.74 12.38
C GLY A 551 -23.53 -1.83 13.80
N ASN A 552 -22.64 -1.65 14.76
CA ASN A 552 -22.90 -1.98 16.17
C ASN A 552 -23.97 -1.12 16.81
N ASN A 553 -23.99 0.17 16.52
CA ASN A 553 -24.94 1.12 17.09
C ASN A 553 -25.94 1.50 16.03
N ALA A 554 -27.22 1.24 16.31
CA ALA A 554 -28.29 1.65 15.44
C ALA A 554 -28.32 3.16 15.28
N SER A 555 -28.65 3.59 14.06
CA SER A 555 -28.86 4.98 13.72
C SER A 555 -27.62 5.86 13.79
N GLN A 556 -26.42 5.30 13.60
CA GLN A 556 -25.15 6.06 13.65
C GLN A 556 -24.34 6.01 12.34
N GLY A 557 -24.92 5.44 11.28
CA GLY A 557 -24.23 5.25 10.00
C GLY A 557 -23.01 4.37 10.18
N GLN A 558 -23.18 3.29 10.94
CA GLN A 558 -22.10 2.38 11.23
C GLN A 558 -22.13 1.18 10.28
N ILE A 559 -20.96 0.80 9.80
CA ILE A 559 -20.74 -0.33 8.91
C ILE A 559 -19.57 -1.17 9.41
N GLY A 560 -19.65 -2.47 9.13
CA GLY A 560 -18.53 -3.39 9.13
C GLY A 560 -18.29 -3.97 7.73
N PRO A 561 -17.57 -5.10 7.63
CA PRO A 561 -17.30 -5.74 6.35
C PRO A 561 -18.58 -6.19 5.64
N GLU A 562 -19.70 -6.33 6.34
CA GLU A 562 -21.00 -6.66 5.73
C GLU A 562 -21.40 -5.68 4.63
N TYR A 563 -21.06 -4.39 4.77
CA TYR A 563 -21.50 -3.37 3.81
C TYR A 563 -20.79 -3.53 2.47
N SER A 564 -19.46 -3.51 2.46
CA SER A 564 -18.68 -3.70 1.23
C SER A 564 -18.84 -5.11 0.66
N PHE A 565 -18.82 -6.14 1.50
CA PHE A 565 -19.02 -7.52 1.06
C PHE A 565 -20.40 -7.71 0.45
N GLY A 566 -21.45 -7.23 1.11
CA GLY A 566 -22.82 -7.34 0.61
C GLY A 566 -23.05 -6.58 -0.67
N LEU A 567 -22.43 -5.41 -0.84
CA LEU A 567 -22.49 -4.67 -2.11
C LEU A 567 -21.90 -5.49 -3.26
N VAL A 568 -20.75 -6.15 -3.03
CA VAL A 568 -20.12 -7.01 -4.03
C VAL A 568 -20.94 -8.27 -4.26
N ALA A 569 -21.24 -9.03 -3.21
CA ALA A 569 -21.98 -10.29 -3.31
C ALA A 569 -23.35 -10.09 -3.97
N GLY A 570 -24.12 -9.08 -3.55
CA GLY A 570 -25.43 -8.76 -4.11
C GLY A 570 -25.39 -8.21 -5.53
N SER A 571 -24.27 -7.64 -5.98
CA SER A 571 -24.11 -7.21 -7.38
C SER A 571 -23.58 -8.31 -8.30
N GLN A 572 -22.95 -9.34 -7.75
CA GLN A 572 -22.40 -10.48 -8.49
C GLN A 572 -23.34 -11.70 -8.52
N LEU A 573 -24.32 -11.75 -7.61
CA LEU A 573 -25.25 -12.87 -7.48
C LEU A 573 -26.69 -12.42 -7.81
N SER A 574 -27.35 -13.19 -8.65
CA SER A 574 -28.76 -12.98 -9.06
C SER A 574 -29.75 -13.56 -8.06
N ASP A 575 -29.32 -14.58 -7.33
CA ASP A 575 -30.08 -15.18 -6.26
C ASP A 575 -30.11 -14.28 -5.01
N PRO A 576 -31.18 -14.35 -4.19
CA PRO A 576 -31.23 -13.75 -2.86
C PRO A 576 -29.98 -14.04 -2.04
N VAL A 577 -29.41 -13.03 -1.39
CA VAL A 577 -28.22 -13.18 -0.53
C VAL A 577 -28.60 -12.94 0.93
N LEU A 578 -28.33 -13.90 1.81
CA LEU A 578 -28.41 -13.73 3.25
C LEU A 578 -27.01 -13.65 3.86
N ILE A 579 -26.69 -12.54 4.50
CA ILE A 579 -25.50 -12.35 5.31
C ILE A 579 -25.87 -12.55 6.78
N ILE A 580 -25.29 -13.57 7.40
CA ILE A 580 -25.40 -13.81 8.83
C ILE A 580 -24.13 -13.30 9.49
N LYS A 581 -24.26 -12.20 10.23
CA LYS A 581 -23.17 -11.60 10.98
C LYS A 581 -23.19 -12.11 12.41
N THR A 582 -22.12 -12.80 12.78
CA THR A 582 -21.90 -13.35 14.13
C THR A 582 -20.70 -12.63 14.73
N ALA A 583 -20.91 -11.43 15.28
CA ALA A 583 -19.84 -10.56 15.77
C ALA A 583 -20.05 -10.16 17.23
N TRP A 584 -19.03 -10.43 18.04
CA TRP A 584 -19.04 -10.27 19.50
C TRP A 584 -17.73 -9.56 19.83
N GLY A 585 -17.78 -8.45 20.54
CA GLY A 585 -16.53 -7.86 21.03
C GLY A 585 -15.83 -8.78 22.01
N GLY A 586 -14.50 -8.84 21.92
CA GLY A 586 -13.67 -9.47 22.94
C GLY A 586 -13.26 -10.93 22.72
N ASN A 587 -13.72 -11.63 21.66
CA ASN A 587 -13.25 -12.98 21.31
C ASN A 587 -13.23 -13.20 19.78
N SER A 588 -12.45 -14.18 19.30
CA SER A 588 -12.37 -14.52 17.87
C SER A 588 -13.72 -15.00 17.32
N LEU A 589 -14.50 -15.77 18.11
CA LEU A 589 -15.81 -16.35 17.77
C LEU A 589 -16.69 -16.52 19.04
N ALA A 590 -17.99 -16.64 18.79
CA ALA A 590 -19.09 -16.91 19.72
C ALA A 590 -18.91 -18.01 20.77
N TRP A 591 -18.38 -19.09 20.25
CA TRP A 591 -18.20 -20.41 20.81
C TRP A 591 -16.94 -20.91 20.11
N ASN A 592 -16.35 -22.00 20.59
CA ASN A 592 -15.29 -22.70 19.86
C ASN A 592 -15.82 -23.16 18.49
N PHE A 593 -15.71 -22.31 17.47
CA PHE A 593 -16.12 -22.61 16.12
C PHE A 593 -14.92 -23.24 15.42
N ARG A 594 -15.03 -24.55 15.22
CA ARG A 594 -14.13 -25.32 14.36
C ARG A 594 -14.67 -25.25 12.93
N PRO A 595 -13.87 -24.88 11.92
CA PRO A 595 -14.32 -24.90 10.54
C PRO A 595 -14.74 -26.33 10.15
N PRO A 596 -15.73 -26.52 9.27
CA PRO A 596 -16.23 -27.86 8.89
C PRO A 596 -15.14 -28.84 8.41
N SER A 597 -14.03 -28.32 7.89
CA SER A 597 -12.86 -29.08 7.44
C SER A 597 -12.00 -29.65 8.57
N SER A 598 -12.25 -29.32 9.82
CA SER A 598 -11.42 -29.72 10.97
C SER A 598 -11.81 -31.04 11.64
N GLY A 599 -12.66 -31.85 11.01
CA GLY A 599 -12.98 -33.23 11.43
C GLY A 599 -14.12 -33.35 12.45
N THR A 600 -14.62 -34.58 12.64
CA THR A 600 -15.70 -34.92 13.58
C THR A 600 -15.18 -34.98 15.02
N THR A 601 -15.99 -34.48 15.95
CA THR A 601 -15.73 -34.53 17.41
C THR A 601 -15.68 -35.94 17.94
#